data_AF-A0A8X6QDS4-F1
#
_entry.id   AF-A0A8X6QDS4-F1
#
_cell.length_a   1.000
_cell.length_b   1.000
_cell.length_c   1.000
_cell.angle_alpha   90.00
_cell.angle_beta   90.00
_cell.angle_gamma   90.00
#
_symmetry.space_group_name_H-M   'P 1'
#
loop_
_entity.id
_entity.type
_entity.pdbx_description
1 polymer ?
#
loop_
_entity_poly.entity_id
_entity_poly.type
_entity_poly.pdbx_seq_one_letter_code
_entity_poly.pdbx_strand_id
1 'polypeptide(L)' 'MSDTFFSDIEFWAVVNNAGILKGFSAELAHLNDFKSCLDVNTLGPIRVVKAFLPLLKQSKGRIVNITSGG' A
#
# COMPACT_ATOMS: atom_id res chain seq x y z
N MET A 1 -34.25 3.76 6.44
CA MET A 1 -34.17 2.28 6.32
C MET A 1 -32.89 1.81 5.62
N SER A 2 -31.92 2.69 5.36
CA SER A 2 -30.61 2.36 4.78
C SER A 2 -29.48 2.26 5.82
N ASP A 3 -29.66 2.84 7.02
CA ASP A 3 -28.59 2.96 8.02
C ASP A 3 -28.25 1.63 8.73
N THR A 4 -29.13 0.65 8.68
CA THR A 4 -28.95 -0.66 9.36
C THR A 4 -28.16 -1.68 8.54
N PHE A 5 -28.01 -1.50 7.22
CA PHE A 5 -27.25 -2.43 6.38
C PHE A 5 -25.74 -2.17 6.39
N PHE A 6 -25.33 -0.96 6.78
CA PHE A 6 -23.92 -0.56 6.85
C PHE A 6 -23.35 -0.61 8.27
N SER A 7 -24.17 -0.88 9.30
CA SER A 7 -23.69 -0.99 10.68
C SER A 7 -22.67 -2.11 10.89
N ASP A 8 -22.67 -3.10 9.99
CA ASP A 8 -21.87 -4.32 10.12
C ASP A 8 -20.64 -4.34 9.19
N ILE A 9 -20.39 -3.25 8.43
CA ILE A 9 -19.23 -3.16 7.55
C ILE A 9 -18.03 -2.61 8.32
N GLU A 10 -17.03 -3.47 8.55
CA GLU A 10 -15.79 -3.12 9.22
C GLU A 10 -14.64 -2.94 8.21
N PHE A 11 -13.79 -1.93 8.46
CA PHE A 11 -12.56 -1.72 7.70
C PHE A 11 -11.49 -2.75 8.11
N TRP A 12 -11.57 -3.95 7.55
CA TRP A 12 -10.80 -5.12 8.02
C TRP A 12 -9.29 -5.06 7.73
N ALA A 13 -8.91 -4.58 6.55
CA ALA A 13 -7.49 -4.47 6.17
C ALA A 13 -7.24 -3.49 5.03
N VAL A 14 -5.97 -3.10 4.91
CA VAL A 14 -5.38 -2.49 3.71
C VAL A 14 -4.45 -3.51 3.07
N VAL A 15 -4.59 -3.71 1.76
CA VAL A 15 -3.66 -4.51 0.96
C VAL A 15 -2.85 -3.58 0.06
N ASN A 16 -1.59 -3.35 0.42
CA ASN A 16 -0.64 -2.61 -0.40
C ASN A 16 -0.09 -3.54 -1.48
N ASN A 17 -0.72 -3.52 -2.65
CA ASN A 17 -0.33 -4.34 -3.81
C ASN A 17 0.27 -3.52 -4.97
N ALA A 18 0.05 -2.20 -5.00
CA ALA A 18 0.58 -1.37 -6.08
C ALA A 18 2.11 -1.45 -6.11
N GLY A 19 2.67 -1.85 -7.25
CA GLY A 19 4.10 -1.98 -7.45
C GLY A 19 4.50 -1.86 -8.92
N ILE A 20 5.70 -1.33 -9.17
CA ILE A 20 6.33 -1.28 -10.49
C ILE A 20 7.73 -1.90 -10.42
N LEU A 21 8.17 -2.50 -11.53
CA LEU A 21 9.55 -2.97 -11.68
C LEU A 21 10.30 -2.02 -12.61
N LYS A 22 11.23 -1.24 -12.04
CA LYS A 22 12.12 -0.32 -12.73
C LYS A 22 13.46 -0.28 -12.00
N GLY A 23 14.53 0.10 -12.69
CA GLY A 23 15.85 0.24 -12.07
C GLY A 23 16.48 -1.10 -11.67
N PHE A 24 16.32 -2.16 -12.46
CA PHE A 24 16.89 -3.47 -12.12
C PHE A 24 18.40 -3.57 -12.40
N SER A 25 18.91 -2.82 -13.37
CA SER A 25 20.35 -2.75 -13.69
C SER A 25 20.90 -1.37 -13.37
N ALA A 26 21.96 -1.32 -12.54
CA ALA A 26 22.64 -0.08 -12.21
C ALA A 26 23.45 0.51 -13.39
N GLU A 27 23.86 -0.33 -14.34
CA GLU A 27 24.58 0.09 -15.54
C GLU A 27 23.64 0.67 -16.60
N LEU A 28 22.45 0.08 -16.75
CA LEU A 28 21.55 0.37 -17.87
C LEU A 28 20.39 1.32 -17.52
N ALA A 29 19.98 1.39 -16.25
CA ALA A 29 18.82 2.18 -15.86
C ALA A 29 19.18 3.61 -15.47
N HIS A 30 18.22 4.52 -15.63
CA HIS A 30 18.39 5.89 -15.17
C HIS A 30 18.11 6.01 -13.68
N LEU A 31 18.73 6.97 -12.99
CA LEU A 31 18.44 7.24 -11.57
C LEU A 31 16.95 7.48 -11.30
N ASN A 32 16.22 8.03 -12.26
CA ASN A 32 14.78 8.25 -12.14
C ASN A 32 13.95 6.96 -12.13
N ASP A 33 14.46 5.87 -12.68
CA ASP A 33 13.82 4.55 -12.63
C ASP A 33 13.83 4.00 -11.21
N PHE A 34 14.98 4.12 -10.51
CA PHE A 34 15.11 3.77 -9.10
C PHE A 34 14.23 4.65 -8.22
N LYS A 35 14.21 5.97 -8.46
CA LYS A 35 13.35 6.91 -7.71
C LYS A 35 11.87 6.57 -7.89
N SER A 36 11.45 6.24 -9.10
CA SER A 36 10.07 5.84 -9.38
C SER A 36 9.72 4.55 -8.64
N CYS A 37 10.61 3.57 -8.64
CA CYS A 37 10.43 2.31 -7.94
C CYS A 37 10.30 2.52 -6.42
N LEU A 38 11.17 3.33 -5.82
CA LEU A 38 11.08 3.71 -4.40
C LEU A 38 9.81 4.47 -4.08
N ASP A 39 9.40 5.42 -4.94
CA ASP A 39 8.21 6.21 -4.70
C ASP A 39 6.94 5.35 -4.70
N VAL A 40 6.80 4.43 -5.67
CA VAL A 40 5.63 3.54 -5.73
C VAL A 40 5.72 2.42 -4.69
N ASN A 41 6.80 1.64 -4.67
CA ASN A 41 6.85 0.37 -3.95
C ASN A 41 7.18 0.53 -2.46
N THR A 42 7.76 1.67 -2.06
CA THR A 42 8.16 1.93 -0.66
C THR A 42 7.38 3.07 -0.05
N LEU A 43 7.41 4.25 -0.66
CA LEU A 43 6.71 5.42 -0.11
C LEU A 43 5.20 5.34 -0.32
N GLY A 44 4.73 4.70 -1.40
CA GLY A 44 3.32 4.43 -1.67
C GLY A 44 2.60 3.72 -0.51
N PRO A 45 3.03 2.51 -0.12
CA PRO A 45 2.48 1.79 1.04
C PRO A 45 2.45 2.64 2.33
N ILE A 46 3.51 3.41 2.60
CA ILE A 46 3.55 4.30 3.77
C ILE A 46 2.46 5.37 3.70
N ARG A 47 2.27 6.00 2.54
CA ARG A 47 1.21 7.01 2.33
C ARG A 47 -0.17 6.41 2.49
N VAL A 48 -0.42 5.22 1.94
CA VAL A 48 -1.70 4.51 2.09
C VAL A 48 -1.96 4.18 3.56
N VAL A 49 -0.99 3.57 4.26
CA VAL A 49 -1.14 3.25 5.69
C VAL A 49 -1.41 4.50 6.51
N LYS A 50 -0.70 5.61 6.26
CA LYS A 50 -0.95 6.89 6.95
C LYS A 50 -2.38 7.40 6.72
N ALA A 51 -2.88 7.32 5.49
CA ALA A 51 -4.24 7.77 5.16
C ALA A 51 -5.32 6.95 5.89
N PHE A 52 -5.13 5.63 6.02
CA PHE A 52 -6.12 4.72 6.63
C PHE A 52 -5.85 4.38 8.11
N LEU A 53 -4.80 4.93 8.72
CA LEU A 53 -4.40 4.61 10.09
C LEU A 53 -5.52 4.79 11.14
N PRO A 54 -6.36 5.84 11.08
CA PRO A 54 -7.47 5.98 12.03
C PRO A 54 -8.47 4.81 11.96
N LEU A 55 -8.85 4.41 10.74
CA LEU A 55 -9.80 3.32 10.52
C LEU A 55 -9.21 1.97 10.94
N LEU A 56 -7.94 1.71 10.58
CA LEU A 56 -7.22 0.51 11.01
C LEU A 56 -7.13 0.40 12.54
N LYS A 57 -6.94 1.51 13.25
CA LYS A 57 -6.92 1.52 14.72
C LYS A 57 -8.29 1.23 15.31
N GLN A 58 -9.35 1.80 14.74
CA GLN A 58 -10.72 1.59 15.18
C GLN A 58 -11.17 0.13 15.02
N SER A 59 -10.87 -0.48 13.87
CA SER A 59 -11.24 -1.87 13.55
C SER A 59 -10.25 -2.92 14.06
N LYS A 60 -9.11 -2.52 14.62
CA LYS A 60 -7.96 -3.42 14.86
C LYS A 60 -7.58 -4.19 13.57
N GLY A 61 -7.68 -3.49 12.44
CA GLY A 61 -7.44 -4.04 11.11
C GLY A 61 -5.98 -4.35 10.83
N ARG A 62 -5.72 -4.94 9.66
CA ARG A 62 -4.40 -5.45 9.27
C ARG A 62 -3.82 -4.66 8.11
N ILE A 63 -2.49 -4.59 8.06
CA ILE A 63 -1.75 -4.09 6.89
C ILE A 63 -1.09 -5.29 6.23
N VAL A 64 -1.42 -5.53 4.96
CA VAL A 64 -0.80 -6.58 4.15
C VAL A 64 0.04 -5.90 3.07
N ASN A 65 1.35 -6.12 3.09
CA ASN A 65 2.25 -5.66 2.05
C ASN A 65 2.58 -6.83 1.13
N ILE A 66 2.30 -6.68 -0.16
CA ILE A 66 2.71 -7.65 -1.17
C ILE A 66 4.15 -7.34 -1.57
N THR A 67 5.03 -8.31 -1.40
CA THR A 67 6.44 -8.23 -1.79
C THR A 67 6.73 -9.28 -2.85
N SER A 68 7.74 -9.04 -3.67
CA SER A 68 8.29 -10.08 -4.55
C SER A 68 9.35 -10.89 -3.80
N GLY A 69 9.41 -12.19 -4.08
CA GLY A 69 10.50 -13.07 -3.62
C GLY A 69 11.62 -13.16 -4.66
N GLY A 70 12.83 -13.38 -4.18
CA GLY A 70 14.03 -13.74 -4.95
C GLY A 70 14.86 -14.70 -4.12
#